data_AF-A0A6C0LU34-F1
#
_entry.id   AF-A0A6C0LU34-F1
#
_cell.length_a   1.000
_cell.length_b   1.000
_cell.length_c   1.000
_cell.angle_alpha   90.00
_cell.angle_beta   90.00
_cell.angle_gamma   90.00
#
_symmetry.space_group_name_H-M   'P 1'
#
loop_
_entity.id
_entity.type
_entity.pdbx_description
1 polymer ?
#
loop_
_entity_poly.entity_id
_entity_poly.type
_entity_poly.pdbx_seq_one_letter_code
_entity_poly.pdbx_strand_id
1 'polypeptide(L)'
;MVFGSNGRTLEQLLTQARTITYIEPQKEYSQWTEDEINMKSIYISLQTREQIDSMLYLCKYFPPIKILLKAQLKVFITQHGV
;
A
#
# COMPACT_ATOMS: atom_id res chain seq x y z
N MET A 1 21.97 23.43 -0.88
CA MET A 1 21.12 22.28 -0.48
C MET A 1 19.94 22.21 -1.42
N VAL A 2 19.92 21.22 -2.31
CA VAL A 2 18.77 20.94 -3.16
C VAL A 2 17.94 19.89 -2.45
N PHE A 3 16.85 20.28 -1.78
CA PHE A 3 15.86 19.33 -1.29
C PHE A 3 15.03 18.84 -2.48
N GLY A 4 15.65 18.02 -3.33
CA GLY A 4 14.98 17.40 -4.48
C GLY A 4 13.96 16.38 -3.99
N SER A 5 12.69 16.65 -4.22
CA SER A 5 11.57 15.72 -4.02
C SER A 5 11.61 14.59 -5.06
N ASN A 6 12.61 13.70 -4.99
CA ASN A 6 12.70 12.51 -5.86
C ASN A 6 11.97 11.29 -5.27
N GLY A 7 10.90 11.50 -4.50
CA GLY A 7 10.07 10.42 -3.95
C GLY A 7 8.89 10.12 -4.87
N ARG A 8 8.69 8.84 -5.24
CA ARG A 8 7.51 8.38 -5.98
C ARG A 8 6.21 9.00 -5.43
N THR A 9 5.31 9.45 -6.32
CA THR A 9 3.99 9.97 -5.94
C THR A 9 3.11 8.84 -5.39
N LEU A 10 1.99 9.19 -4.75
CA LEU A 10 1.06 8.17 -4.25
C LEU A 10 0.47 7.37 -5.42
N GLU A 11 0.13 8.05 -6.51
CA GLU A 11 -0.44 7.49 -7.73
C GLU A 11 0.53 6.53 -8.42
N GLN A 12 1.82 6.87 -8.45
CA GLN A 12 2.89 5.99 -8.95
C GLN A 12 3.02 4.72 -8.10
N LEU A 13 2.96 4.87 -6.77
CA LEU A 13 3.01 3.72 -5.85
C LEU A 13 1.78 2.83 -5.99
N LEU A 14 0.57 3.40 -6.09
CA LEU A 14 -0.67 2.64 -6.31
C LEU A 14 -0.62 1.88 -7.63
N THR A 15 -0.17 2.54 -8.71
CA THR A 15 -0.05 1.91 -10.04
C THR A 15 0.90 0.72 -9.99
N GLN A 16 2.08 0.88 -9.39
CA GLN A 16 3.06 -0.20 -9.25
C GLN A 16 2.56 -1.31 -8.31
N ALA A 17 1.96 -0.98 -7.18
CA ALA A 17 1.47 -1.99 -6.23
C ALA A 17 0.38 -2.88 -6.85
N ARG A 18 -0.43 -2.35 -7.77
CA ARG A 18 -1.48 -3.11 -8.48
C ARG A 18 -0.94 -4.15 -9.46
N THR A 19 0.32 -4.06 -9.88
CA THR A 19 0.91 -5.07 -10.77
C THR A 19 1.45 -6.28 -10.01
N ILE A 20 1.45 -6.23 -8.68
CA ILE A 20 2.04 -7.26 -7.84
C ILE A 20 1.04 -8.39 -7.62
N THR A 21 1.49 -9.62 -7.85
CA THR A 21 0.74 -10.82 -7.47
C THR A 21 1.08 -11.16 -6.02
N TYR A 22 0.15 -10.89 -5.11
CA TYR A 22 0.32 -11.20 -3.68
C TYR A 22 0.10 -12.70 -3.42
N ILE A 23 0.98 -13.29 -2.63
CA ILE A 23 0.88 -14.68 -2.17
C ILE A 23 0.61 -14.66 -0.66
N GLU A 24 -0.42 -15.37 -0.23
CA GLU A 24 -0.78 -15.46 1.18
C GLU A 24 0.24 -16.26 2.01
N PRO A 25 0.41 -15.93 3.30
CA PRO A 25 1.18 -16.74 4.24
C PRO A 25 0.69 -18.18 4.26
N GLN A 26 1.61 -19.14 4.23
CA GLN A 26 1.32 -20.58 4.25
C GLN A 26 1.09 -21.08 5.70
N LYS A 27 0.17 -20.43 6.42
CA LYS A 27 -0.22 -20.76 7.80
C LYS A 27 -1.64 -20.28 8.09
N GLU A 28 -2.25 -20.85 9.13
CA GLU A 28 -3.61 -20.50 9.57
C GLU A 28 -3.74 -19.01 9.94
N TYR A 29 -4.89 -18.40 9.65
CA TYR A 29 -5.12 -16.97 9.87
C TYR A 29 -4.89 -16.54 11.33
N SER A 30 -5.21 -17.40 12.29
CA SER A 30 -4.99 -17.16 13.73
C SER A 30 -3.51 -17.01 14.11
N GLN A 31 -2.60 -17.40 13.22
CA GLN A 31 -1.14 -17.32 13.40
C GLN A 31 -0.52 -16.19 12.59
N TRP A 32 -1.32 -15.39 11.90
CA TRP A 32 -0.81 -14.26 11.13
C TRP A 32 -0.31 -13.15 12.04
N THR A 33 0.80 -12.53 11.66
CA THR A 33 1.31 -11.33 12.31
C THR A 33 0.49 -10.12 11.89
N GLU A 34 0.56 -9.05 12.67
CA GLU A 34 -0.07 -7.77 12.32
C GLU A 34 0.39 -7.26 10.95
N ASP A 35 1.68 -7.46 10.62
CA ASP A 35 2.25 -7.10 9.33
C ASP A 35 1.64 -7.92 8.18
N GLU A 36 1.46 -9.23 8.35
CA GLU A 36 0.84 -10.08 7.32
C GLU A 36 -0.63 -9.70 7.08
N ILE A 37 -1.38 -9.45 8.16
CA ILE A 37 -2.77 -8.96 8.10
C ILE A 37 -2.81 -7.61 7.36
N ASN A 38 -1.91 -6.70 7.72
CA ASN A 38 -1.83 -5.39 7.09
C ASN A 38 -1.45 -5.49 5.61
N MET A 39 -0.47 -6.31 5.22
CA MET A 39 -0.13 -6.52 3.80
C MET A 39 -1.30 -7.13 3.02
N LYS A 40 -2.04 -8.08 3.60
CA LYS A 40 -3.27 -8.60 3.00
C LYS A 40 -4.34 -7.51 2.83
N SER A 41 -4.52 -6.64 3.82
CA SER A 41 -5.45 -5.52 3.77
C SER A 41 -5.09 -4.52 2.66
N ILE A 42 -3.80 -4.18 2.53
CA ILE A 42 -3.29 -3.36 1.43
C ILE A 42 -3.59 -4.03 0.08
N TYR A 43 -3.31 -5.32 -0.07
CA TYR A 43 -3.63 -6.06 -1.28
C TYR A 43 -5.13 -5.98 -1.63
N ILE A 44 -6.03 -6.23 -0.66
CA ILE A 44 -7.49 -6.12 -0.85
C ILE A 44 -7.88 -4.71 -1.31
N SER A 45 -7.31 -3.69 -0.68
CA SER A 45 -7.60 -2.28 -0.97
C SER A 45 -7.17 -1.86 -2.39
N LEU A 46 -6.28 -2.63 -3.03
CA LEU A 46 -5.80 -2.38 -4.39
C LEU A 46 -6.64 -3.07 -5.49
N GLN A 47 -7.60 -3.93 -5.12
CA GLN A 47 -8.33 -4.76 -6.08
C GLN A 47 -9.44 -4.02 -6.82
N THR A 48 -10.10 -3.05 -6.17
CA THR A 48 -11.24 -2.33 -6.76
C THR A 48 -10.97 -0.84 -6.85
N ARG A 49 -11.65 -0.20 -7.82
CA ARG A 49 -11.53 1.24 -8.02
C ARG A 49 -12.12 2.01 -6.83
N GLU A 50 -13.24 1.54 -6.28
CA GLU A 50 -13.95 2.17 -5.17
C GLU A 50 -13.09 2.23 -3.90
N GLN A 51 -12.32 1.17 -3.61
CA GLN A 51 -11.39 1.14 -2.48
C GLN A 51 -10.26 2.16 -2.67
N ILE A 52 -9.69 2.24 -3.88
CA ILE A 52 -8.65 3.21 -4.21
C ILE A 52 -9.19 4.64 -4.11
N ASP A 53 -10.35 4.92 -4.70
CA ASP A 53 -10.96 6.25 -4.67
C ASP A 53 -11.30 6.68 -3.24
N SER A 54 -11.76 5.75 -2.39
CA SER A 54 -11.99 5.97 -0.96
C SER A 54 -10.69 6.30 -0.21
N MET A 55 -9.61 5.54 -0.42
CA MET A 55 -8.30 5.82 0.17
C MET A 55 -7.76 7.20 -0.25
N LEU A 56 -7.91 7.55 -1.53
CA LEU A 56 -7.49 8.86 -2.06
C LEU A 56 -8.32 10.00 -1.46
N TYR A 57 -9.63 9.80 -1.30
CA TYR A 57 -10.52 10.75 -0.63
C TYR A 57 -10.07 11.00 0.82
N LEU A 58 -9.78 9.94 1.59
CA LEU A 58 -9.26 10.06 2.95
C LEU A 58 -7.91 10.78 3.00
N CYS A 59 -7.01 10.51 2.05
CA CYS A 59 -5.73 11.21 1.94
C CYS A 59 -5.90 12.72 1.65
N LYS A 60 -6.95 13.10 0.91
CA LYS A 60 -7.29 14.50 0.65
C LYS A 60 -7.86 15.18 1.88
N TYR A 61 -8.72 14.48 2.63
CA TYR A 61 -9.37 15.01 3.83
C TYR A 61 -8.41 15.12 5.03
N PHE A 62 -7.51 14.14 5.19
CA PHE A 62 -6.55 14.08 6.28
C PHE A 62 -5.13 13.79 5.75
N PRO A 63 -4.36 14.83 5.39
CA PRO A 63 -3.06 14.70 4.74
C PRO A 63 -2.03 13.77 5.44
N PRO A 64 -1.99 13.64 6.78
CA PRO A 64 -1.08 12.70 7.43
C PRO A 64 -1.27 11.23 7.01
N ILE A 65 -2.50 10.80 6.70
CA ILE A 65 -2.77 9.44 6.18
C ILE A 65 -2.03 9.20 4.86
N LYS A 66 -1.86 10.22 4.03
CA LYS A 66 -1.11 10.11 2.77
C LYS A 66 0.34 9.65 3.01
N ILE A 67 0.98 10.14 4.07
CA ILE A 67 2.36 9.76 4.40
C ILE A 67 2.42 8.29 4.82
N LEU A 68 1.49 7.87 5.68
CA LEU A 68 1.39 6.49 6.13
C LEU A 68 1.09 5.53 4.97
N LEU A 69 0.10 5.85 4.14
CA LEU A 69 -0.25 5.04 2.97
C LEU A 69 0.93 4.90 2.00
N LYS A 70 1.67 5.98 1.73
CA LYS A 70 2.89 5.91 0.92
C LYS A 70 3.96 5.01 1.54
N ALA A 71 4.09 4.99 2.86
CA ALA A 71 5.03 4.09 3.53
C ALA A 71 4.58 2.62 3.40
N GLN A 72 3.31 2.34 3.65
CA GLN A 72 2.73 0.99 3.54
C GLN A 72 2.85 0.43 2.12
N LEU A 73 2.52 1.23 1.10
CA LEU A 73 2.68 0.82 -0.30
C LEU A 73 4.13 0.53 -0.67
N LYS A 74 5.09 1.29 -0.13
CA LYS A 74 6.51 1.01 -0.38
C LYS A 74 6.93 -0.32 0.24
N VAL A 75 6.51 -0.61 1.48
CA VAL A 75 6.77 -1.89 2.16
C VAL A 75 6.17 -3.03 1.35
N PHE A 76 4.89 -2.93 0.98
CA PHE A 76 4.20 -3.92 0.16
C PHE A 76 4.93 -4.19 -1.16
N ILE A 77 5.32 -3.13 -1.88
CA ILE A 77 6.07 -3.26 -3.14
C ILE A 77 7.43 -3.94 -2.91
N THR A 78 8.11 -3.62 -1.83
CA THR A 78 9.46 -4.14 -1.55
C THR A 78 9.40 -5.62 -1.16
N GLN A 79 8.38 -6.04 -0.42
CA GLN A 79 8.22 -7.41 0.06
C GLN A 79 7.68 -8.36 -1.01
N HIS A 80 6.89 -7.86 -1.98
CA HIS A 80 6.14 -8.71 -2.91
C HIS A 80 6.40 -8.43 -4.39
N GLY A 81 7.04 -7.32 -4.76
CA GLY A 81 7.20 -6.88 -6.15
C GLY A 81 8.45 -7.38 -6.85
N VAL A 82 8.82 -8.66 -6.67
CA VAL A 82 9.96 -9.32 -7.34
C VAL A 82 9.81 -9.26 -8.86
#